data_AF-A0A9X4RKF5-F1
#
_entry.id   AF-A0A9X4RKF5-F1
#
_cell.length_a   1.000
_cell.length_b   1.000
_cell.length_c   1.000
_cell.angle_alpha   90.00
_cell.angle_beta   90.00
_cell.angle_gamma   90.00
#
_symmetry.space_group_name_H-M   'P 1'
#
loop_
_entity.id
_entity.type
_entity.pdbx_description
1 polymer ?
#
loop_
_entity_poly.entity_id
_entity_poly.type
_entity_poly.pdbx_seq_one_letter_code
_entity_poly.pdbx_strand_id
1 'polypeptide(L)'
;SIEGVTILIVQDKEHRTDDCHGKISHELLNQLRQSEDFVIPANTPFQFRAGIANQWVAKGTLQLSLNCPKGLDLILPLSCFKGHKPALGIHKLANLKLGIVNFAQKRRVKTSYTVWQWFSQQAIAQDVLPTTQQKAETLVAAQRDIKQLCQLVQTEQWVKTDDPEAEPNEEEADGKILAEILKHDIHGQLLEHPYVVRKIEDLVRRRWLTLATSGGINFSSFMAQPCPELGELEMSIPEMPEGEYVGFRYPIRDRNDLQIWTNKHIKGLNQQGTMYVNPDIARDYCGMDFDGDTFCVKSVHKLPEIAKEIRQHHIKPTTYKPDKVPVQGTLAEVAFRSTENQIG
;
A
#
# COMPACT_ATOMS: atom_id res chain seq x y z
N SER A 1 -9.80 -18.14 -15.21
CA SER A 1 -11.23 -18.40 -14.93
C SER A 1 -11.31 -19.52 -13.94
N ILE A 2 -12.25 -19.46 -13.00
CA ILE A 2 -12.46 -20.53 -12.02
C ILE A 2 -13.88 -21.06 -12.23
N GLU A 3 -14.00 -22.38 -12.38
CA GLU A 3 -15.28 -23.04 -12.61
C GLU A 3 -15.86 -23.57 -11.29
N GLY A 4 -17.18 -23.53 -11.16
CA GLY A 4 -17.89 -24.15 -10.05
C GLY A 4 -17.63 -23.54 -8.67
N VAL A 5 -17.54 -22.21 -8.58
CA VAL A 5 -17.25 -21.48 -7.34
C VAL A 5 -18.55 -21.22 -6.57
N THR A 6 -18.58 -21.54 -5.28
CA THR A 6 -19.68 -21.18 -4.37
C THR A 6 -19.29 -19.97 -3.54
N ILE A 7 -20.02 -18.87 -3.71
CA ILE A 7 -19.79 -17.63 -2.96
C ILE A 7 -20.93 -17.38 -1.98
N LEU A 8 -20.60 -16.89 -0.79
CA LEU A 8 -21.57 -16.35 0.16
C LEU A 8 -21.48 -14.82 0.14
N ILE A 9 -22.58 -14.16 -0.22
CA ILE A 9 -22.69 -12.71 -0.24
C ILE A 9 -23.37 -12.24 1.05
N VAL A 10 -22.70 -11.34 1.77
CA VAL A 10 -23.06 -10.95 3.14
C VAL A 10 -23.13 -9.44 3.30
N GLN A 11 -23.72 -8.97 4.40
CA GLN A 11 -23.55 -7.58 4.80
C GLN A 11 -22.12 -7.34 5.32
N ASP A 12 -21.66 -6.10 5.26
CA ASP A 12 -20.39 -5.71 5.88
C ASP A 12 -20.42 -6.09 7.39
N LYS A 13 -19.27 -6.45 7.97
CA LYS A 13 -19.10 -6.90 9.36
C LYS A 13 -19.63 -8.32 9.67
N GLU A 14 -20.33 -8.99 8.76
CA GLU A 14 -20.68 -10.40 8.90
C GLU A 14 -19.48 -11.31 8.58
N HIS A 15 -19.36 -12.47 9.24
CA HIS A 15 -18.27 -13.44 8.99
C HIS A 15 -16.84 -12.84 9.05
N ARG A 16 -16.64 -11.79 9.86
CA ARG A 16 -15.37 -11.03 9.96
C ARG A 16 -14.94 -10.39 8.63
N THR A 17 -15.88 -10.15 7.73
CA THR A 17 -15.71 -9.27 6.56
C THR A 17 -15.85 -7.80 6.99
N ASP A 18 -15.45 -6.87 6.13
CA ASP A 18 -15.64 -5.42 6.35
C ASP A 18 -15.67 -4.67 5.00
N ASP A 19 -15.67 -3.34 4.96
CA ASP A 19 -15.75 -2.55 3.73
C ASP A 19 -14.69 -2.96 2.70
N CYS A 20 -15.15 -3.69 1.67
CA CYS A 20 -14.34 -4.29 0.61
C CYS A 20 -13.35 -5.40 1.06
N HIS A 21 -13.53 -5.96 2.25
CA HIS A 21 -12.70 -7.05 2.77
C HIS A 21 -13.45 -8.39 2.77
N GLY A 22 -13.07 -9.29 1.87
CA GLY A 22 -13.63 -10.63 1.76
C GLY A 22 -12.75 -11.73 2.38
N LYS A 23 -13.31 -12.93 2.47
CA LYS A 23 -12.60 -14.14 2.89
C LYS A 23 -12.51 -15.16 1.75
N ILE A 24 -11.42 -15.92 1.74
CA ILE A 24 -11.21 -17.06 0.84
C ILE A 24 -11.01 -18.35 1.64
N SER A 25 -11.56 -19.46 1.15
CA SER A 25 -11.38 -20.78 1.73
C SER A 25 -9.96 -21.30 1.53
N HIS A 26 -9.58 -22.30 2.33
CA HIS A 26 -8.26 -22.92 2.19
C HIS A 26 -8.15 -23.71 0.87
N GLU A 27 -9.23 -24.40 0.50
CA GLU A 27 -9.33 -25.22 -0.70
C GLU A 27 -9.17 -24.38 -1.96
N LEU A 28 -9.93 -23.28 -2.08
CA LEU A 28 -9.83 -22.40 -3.24
C LEU A 28 -8.46 -21.72 -3.30
N LEU A 29 -7.91 -21.26 -2.17
CA LEU A 29 -6.59 -20.65 -2.14
C LEU A 29 -5.50 -21.64 -2.59
N ASN A 30 -5.58 -22.91 -2.19
CA ASN A 30 -4.65 -23.94 -2.62
C ASN A 30 -4.80 -24.27 -4.11
N GLN A 31 -6.02 -24.27 -4.65
CA GLN A 31 -6.23 -24.39 -6.09
C GLN A 31 -5.56 -23.23 -6.85
N LEU A 32 -5.70 -22.00 -6.36
CA LEU A 32 -5.03 -20.84 -6.98
C LEU A 32 -3.50 -20.93 -6.92
N ARG A 33 -2.94 -21.53 -5.87
CA ARG A 33 -1.50 -21.78 -5.73
C ARG A 33 -0.93 -22.80 -6.71
N GLN A 34 -1.77 -23.63 -7.32
CA GLN A 34 -1.36 -24.58 -8.34
C GLN A 34 -1.22 -23.93 -9.73
N SER A 35 -1.55 -22.65 -9.86
CA SER A 35 -1.36 -21.89 -11.10
C SER A 35 0.13 -21.77 -11.44
N GLU A 36 0.49 -22.01 -12.70
CA GLU A 36 1.85 -21.79 -13.20
C GLU A 36 2.14 -20.31 -13.47
N ASP A 37 1.10 -19.47 -13.58
CA ASP A 37 1.22 -18.06 -13.97
C ASP A 37 1.81 -17.16 -12.87
N PHE A 38 1.66 -17.54 -11.60
CA PHE A 38 2.12 -16.74 -10.46
C PHE A 38 2.24 -17.56 -9.18
N VAL A 39 3.12 -17.11 -8.28
CA VAL A 39 3.29 -17.69 -6.95
C VAL A 39 2.50 -16.84 -5.96
N ILE A 40 1.52 -17.44 -5.27
CA ILE A 40 0.84 -16.79 -4.14
C ILE A 40 1.68 -17.01 -2.88
N PRO A 41 2.17 -15.94 -2.23
CA PRO A 41 2.91 -16.07 -0.98
C PRO A 41 2.09 -16.75 0.13
N ALA A 42 2.78 -17.45 1.02
CA ALA A 42 2.13 -18.03 2.19
C ALA A 42 1.58 -16.91 3.10
N ASN A 43 0.44 -17.17 3.72
CA ASN A 43 -0.14 -16.29 4.74
C ASN A 43 -0.25 -14.78 4.37
N THR A 44 -0.55 -14.49 3.11
CA THR A 44 -0.53 -13.11 2.59
C THR A 44 -1.87 -12.77 1.95
N PRO A 45 -2.61 -11.77 2.47
CA PRO A 45 -3.79 -11.23 1.82
C PRO A 45 -3.44 -10.61 0.47
N PHE A 46 -4.42 -10.53 -0.41
CA PHE A 46 -4.21 -9.94 -1.72
C PHE A 46 -5.40 -9.12 -2.18
N GLN A 47 -5.12 -8.06 -2.94
CA GLN A 47 -6.13 -7.29 -3.64
C GLN A 47 -6.64 -8.10 -4.85
N PHE A 48 -7.95 -8.12 -5.03
CA PHE A 48 -8.59 -8.82 -6.13
C PHE A 48 -9.48 -7.92 -6.97
N ARG A 49 -9.75 -8.39 -8.19
CA ARG A 49 -10.90 -8.00 -9.01
C ARG A 49 -11.63 -9.28 -9.39
N ALA A 50 -12.94 -9.27 -9.24
CA ALA A 50 -13.77 -10.40 -9.64
C ALA A 50 -14.96 -9.94 -10.46
N GLY A 51 -15.51 -10.82 -11.29
CA GLY A 51 -16.72 -10.48 -12.02
C GLY A 51 -17.33 -11.64 -12.78
N ILE A 52 -18.61 -11.45 -13.09
CA ILE A 52 -19.36 -12.24 -14.05
C ILE A 52 -19.82 -11.27 -15.14
N ALA A 53 -19.51 -11.62 -16.39
CA ALA A 53 -19.85 -10.80 -17.54
C ALA A 53 -21.35 -10.45 -17.54
N ASN A 54 -21.66 -9.17 -17.79
CA ASN A 54 -23.01 -8.61 -17.83
C ASN A 54 -23.85 -8.76 -16.54
N GLN A 55 -23.24 -9.10 -15.40
CA GLN A 55 -23.95 -9.22 -14.13
C GLN A 55 -23.41 -8.27 -13.07
N TRP A 56 -22.14 -8.45 -12.68
CA TRP A 56 -21.54 -7.65 -11.61
C TRP A 56 -20.02 -7.71 -11.69
N VAL A 57 -19.41 -6.69 -11.09
CA VAL A 57 -17.98 -6.61 -10.83
C VAL A 57 -17.75 -6.34 -9.35
N ALA A 58 -16.71 -6.96 -8.81
CA ALA A 58 -16.32 -6.84 -7.43
C ALA A 58 -14.84 -6.49 -7.31
N LYS A 59 -14.50 -5.71 -6.30
CA LYS A 59 -13.13 -5.40 -5.91
C LYS A 59 -12.99 -5.40 -4.40
N GLY A 60 -11.80 -5.75 -3.93
CA GLY A 60 -11.53 -5.78 -2.51
C GLY A 60 -10.17 -6.38 -2.18
N THR A 61 -10.01 -6.76 -0.92
CA THR A 61 -8.97 -7.68 -0.48
C THR A 61 -9.57 -9.03 -0.11
N LEU A 62 -8.81 -10.10 -0.28
CA LEU A 62 -9.14 -11.44 0.21
C LEU A 62 -8.10 -11.87 1.24
N GLN A 63 -8.58 -12.33 2.39
CA GLN A 63 -7.77 -12.97 3.42
C GLN A 63 -8.26 -14.40 3.64
N LEU A 64 -7.31 -15.32 3.84
CA LEU A 64 -7.63 -16.71 4.20
C LEU A 64 -8.47 -16.74 5.48
N SER A 65 -9.61 -17.43 5.44
CA SER A 65 -10.38 -17.76 6.65
C SER A 65 -10.22 -19.23 6.99
N LEU A 66 -9.58 -19.51 8.14
CA LEU A 66 -9.45 -20.87 8.67
C LEU A 66 -10.80 -21.45 9.12
N ASN A 67 -11.80 -20.59 9.33
CA ASN A 67 -13.15 -20.96 9.75
C ASN A 67 -14.18 -20.74 8.62
N CYS A 68 -13.76 -20.82 7.36
CA CYS A 68 -14.70 -20.76 6.24
C CYS A 68 -15.68 -21.95 6.32
N PRO A 69 -17.01 -21.73 6.25
CA PRO A 69 -17.97 -22.84 6.25
C PRO A 69 -17.70 -23.83 5.11
N LYS A 70 -17.86 -25.13 5.39
CA LYS A 70 -17.63 -26.19 4.40
C LYS A 70 -18.50 -25.97 3.15
N GLY A 71 -17.89 -26.12 1.98
CA GLY A 71 -18.55 -25.96 0.68
C GLY A 71 -18.71 -24.51 0.20
N LEU A 72 -18.15 -23.54 0.93
CA LEU A 72 -17.99 -22.16 0.45
C LEU A 72 -16.55 -21.90 0.06
N ASP A 73 -16.37 -21.20 -1.06
CA ASP A 73 -15.05 -20.85 -1.59
C ASP A 73 -14.68 -19.39 -1.25
N LEU A 74 -15.68 -18.50 -1.31
CA LEU A 74 -15.51 -17.08 -1.00
C LEU A 74 -16.64 -16.58 -0.11
N ILE A 75 -16.32 -15.64 0.77
CA ILE A 75 -17.29 -14.82 1.49
C ILE A 75 -17.03 -13.36 1.11
N LEU A 76 -17.97 -12.72 0.42
CA LEU A 76 -17.81 -11.37 -0.10
C LEU A 76 -18.87 -10.45 0.51
N PRO A 77 -18.47 -9.36 1.19
CA PRO A 77 -19.42 -8.37 1.66
C PRO A 77 -19.99 -7.54 0.49
N LEU A 78 -21.21 -7.00 0.64
CA LEU A 78 -21.86 -6.17 -0.38
C LEU A 78 -21.02 -4.98 -0.84
N SER A 79 -20.19 -4.42 0.05
CA SER A 79 -19.25 -3.36 -0.26
C SER A 79 -18.22 -3.73 -1.33
N CYS A 80 -17.89 -5.01 -1.53
CA CYS A 80 -17.01 -5.45 -2.62
C CYS A 80 -17.61 -5.18 -4.00
N PHE A 81 -18.93 -5.25 -4.16
CA PHE A 81 -19.61 -5.18 -5.46
C PHE A 81 -19.84 -3.73 -5.88
N LYS A 82 -19.51 -3.39 -7.14
CA LYS A 82 -19.55 -2.03 -7.68
C LYS A 82 -20.64 -1.89 -8.74
N GLY A 83 -21.45 -0.84 -8.61
CA GLY A 83 -22.65 -0.65 -9.41
C GLY A 83 -23.74 -1.63 -8.99
N HIS A 84 -23.86 -2.74 -9.71
CA HIS A 84 -24.88 -3.75 -9.46
C HIS A 84 -24.45 -4.71 -8.34
N LYS A 85 -25.22 -4.70 -7.24
CA LYS A 85 -24.98 -5.54 -6.06
C LYS A 85 -25.88 -6.78 -6.12
N PRO A 86 -25.33 -8.00 -6.11
CA PRO A 86 -26.17 -9.20 -6.09
C PRO A 86 -26.94 -9.34 -4.77
N ALA A 87 -27.97 -10.19 -4.76
CA ALA A 87 -28.70 -10.51 -3.54
C ALA A 87 -27.80 -11.19 -2.50
N LEU A 88 -28.12 -10.98 -1.22
CA LEU A 88 -27.47 -11.71 -0.12
C LEU A 88 -27.73 -13.22 -0.23
N GLY A 89 -26.84 -14.01 0.37
CA GLY A 89 -26.96 -15.46 0.44
C GLY A 89 -25.95 -16.21 -0.43
N ILE A 90 -26.20 -17.51 -0.62
CA ILE A 90 -25.28 -18.41 -1.31
C ILE A 90 -25.57 -18.40 -2.81
N HIS A 91 -24.53 -18.21 -3.62
CA HIS A 91 -24.59 -18.24 -5.08
C HIS A 91 -23.59 -19.27 -5.61
N LYS A 92 -24.09 -20.18 -6.46
CA LYS A 92 -23.23 -21.11 -7.20
C LYS A 92 -22.94 -20.51 -8.57
N LEU A 93 -21.67 -20.26 -8.83
CA LEU A 93 -21.19 -19.58 -10.03
C LEU A 93 -20.56 -20.60 -10.97
N ALA A 94 -21.06 -20.66 -12.20
CA ALA A 94 -20.50 -21.55 -13.23
C ALA A 94 -19.08 -21.13 -13.64
N ASN A 95 -18.84 -19.82 -13.81
CA ASN A 95 -17.55 -19.28 -14.26
C ASN A 95 -17.28 -17.91 -13.63
N LEU A 96 -16.35 -17.87 -12.68
CA LEU A 96 -15.87 -16.64 -12.06
C LEU A 96 -14.59 -16.17 -12.76
N LYS A 97 -14.57 -14.90 -13.19
CA LYS A 97 -13.32 -14.22 -13.53
C LYS A 97 -12.75 -13.65 -12.25
N LEU A 98 -11.64 -14.20 -11.75
CA LEU A 98 -10.90 -13.69 -10.59
C LEU A 98 -9.50 -13.30 -11.05
N GLY A 99 -9.13 -12.04 -10.82
CA GLY A 99 -7.79 -11.51 -11.03
C GLY A 99 -7.19 -11.10 -9.70
N ILE A 100 -5.93 -11.48 -9.48
CA ILE A 100 -5.11 -11.01 -8.38
C ILE A 100 -4.36 -9.77 -8.86
N VAL A 101 -4.49 -8.66 -8.13
CA VAL A 101 -3.90 -7.37 -8.52
C VAL A 101 -2.57 -7.16 -7.83
N ASN A 102 -2.54 -7.35 -6.51
CA ASN A 102 -1.36 -7.08 -5.68
C ASN A 102 -1.42 -7.93 -4.41
N PHE A 103 -0.28 -8.44 -3.96
CA PHE A 103 -0.15 -9.04 -2.65
C PHE A 103 0.13 -7.98 -1.58
N ALA A 104 -0.32 -8.23 -0.35
CA ALA A 104 0.14 -7.48 0.80
C ALA A 104 1.65 -7.67 0.95
N GLN A 105 2.38 -6.57 1.07
CA GLN A 105 3.83 -6.61 1.30
C GLN A 105 4.24 -5.34 2.03
N LYS A 106 5.34 -5.43 2.78
CA LYS A 106 6.00 -4.26 3.35
C LYS A 106 6.67 -3.47 2.24
N ARG A 107 6.17 -2.27 1.98
CA ARG A 107 6.65 -1.39 0.91
C ARG A 107 7.42 -0.22 1.47
N ARG A 108 8.44 0.21 0.72
CA ARG A 108 9.08 1.50 0.95
C ARG A 108 8.33 2.59 0.17
N VAL A 109 7.84 3.59 0.89
CA VAL A 109 7.16 4.74 0.31
C VAL A 109 8.03 5.98 0.45
N LYS A 110 8.42 6.55 -0.70
CA LYS A 110 9.04 7.88 -0.75
C LYS A 110 8.01 8.89 -0.29
N THR A 111 8.36 9.72 0.68
CA THR A 111 7.48 10.83 1.10
C THR A 111 7.42 11.90 0.01
N SER A 112 6.57 12.91 0.22
CA SER A 112 6.52 14.09 -0.65
C SER A 112 6.25 15.34 0.18
N TYR A 113 6.31 16.50 -0.47
CA TYR A 113 6.03 17.78 0.17
C TYR A 113 4.62 17.82 0.78
N THR A 114 3.68 16.99 0.30
CA THR A 114 2.32 16.92 0.84
C THR A 114 2.28 16.40 2.29
N VAL A 115 3.34 15.74 2.76
CA VAL A 115 3.53 15.33 4.16
C VAL A 115 4.09 16.51 4.96
N TRP A 116 5.10 17.19 4.41
CA TRP A 116 5.91 18.17 5.13
C TRP A 116 5.29 19.56 5.23
N GLN A 117 4.42 19.93 4.30
CA GLN A 117 3.76 21.24 4.27
C GLN A 117 2.94 21.58 5.53
N TRP A 118 2.62 20.59 6.36
CA TRP A 118 1.79 20.72 7.55
C TRP A 118 2.56 20.99 8.85
N PHE A 119 3.90 20.99 8.80
CA PHE A 119 4.76 21.11 9.97
C PHE A 119 5.56 22.41 9.94
N SER A 120 5.97 22.89 11.13
CA SER A 120 6.78 24.10 11.19
C SER A 120 8.15 23.90 10.55
N GLN A 121 8.76 25.00 10.12
CA GLN A 121 10.14 25.00 9.64
C GLN A 121 11.11 24.44 10.69
N GLN A 122 10.83 24.65 11.98
CA GLN A 122 11.66 24.12 13.06
C GLN A 122 11.63 22.59 13.11
N ALA A 123 10.45 21.97 13.04
CA ALA A 123 10.32 20.52 13.03
C ALA A 123 10.98 19.91 11.79
N ILE A 124 10.77 20.50 10.61
CA ILE A 124 11.43 20.08 9.37
C ILE A 124 12.96 20.22 9.47
N ALA A 125 13.45 21.32 10.06
CA ALA A 125 14.88 21.55 10.23
C ALA A 125 15.58 20.53 11.12
N GLN A 126 14.88 20.03 12.15
CA GLN A 126 15.44 19.05 13.07
C GLN A 126 15.30 17.60 12.57
N ASP A 127 14.13 17.25 12.03
CA ASP A 127 13.82 15.84 11.74
C ASP A 127 14.16 15.44 10.28
N VAL A 128 14.08 16.38 9.33
CA VAL A 128 14.15 16.08 7.89
C VAL A 128 15.45 16.58 7.25
N LEU A 129 15.85 17.82 7.55
CA LEU A 129 17.03 18.44 6.92
C LEU A 129 18.35 17.69 7.16
N PRO A 130 18.66 17.11 8.34
CA PRO A 130 19.93 16.40 8.54
C PRO A 130 20.09 15.21 7.59
N THR A 131 19.01 14.44 7.40
CA THR A 131 19.01 13.32 6.45
C THR A 131 19.13 13.81 5.01
N THR A 132 18.44 14.91 4.68
CA THR A 132 18.50 15.55 3.36
C THR A 132 19.92 15.97 3.03
N GLN A 133 20.59 16.66 3.96
CA GLN A 133 21.95 17.16 3.81
C GLN A 133 22.95 16.02 3.65
N GLN A 134 22.89 14.99 4.52
CA GLN A 134 23.78 13.83 4.41
C GLN A 134 23.67 13.16 3.03
N LYS A 135 22.45 12.97 2.52
CA LYS A 135 22.22 12.37 1.20
C LYS A 135 22.67 13.30 0.07
N ALA A 136 22.45 14.61 0.20
CA ALA A 136 22.92 15.60 -0.77
C ALA A 136 24.46 15.63 -0.84
N GLU A 137 25.15 15.64 0.29
CA GLU A 137 26.61 15.63 0.37
C GLU A 137 27.20 14.37 -0.25
N THR A 138 26.60 13.21 0.05
CA THR A 138 26.97 11.95 -0.61
C THR A 138 26.82 12.10 -2.13
N LEU A 139 25.76 12.78 -2.61
CA LEU A 139 25.43 12.85 -4.04
C LEU A 139 26.36 13.79 -4.78
N VAL A 140 26.76 14.87 -4.13
CA VAL A 140 27.81 15.77 -4.62
C VAL A 140 29.16 15.07 -4.66
N ALA A 141 29.51 14.30 -3.63
CA ALA A 141 30.78 13.56 -3.59
C ALA A 141 30.88 12.56 -4.76
N ALA A 142 29.83 11.77 -4.97
CA ALA A 142 29.80 10.75 -6.02
C ALA A 142 29.80 11.33 -7.44
N GLN A 143 29.30 12.55 -7.65
CA GLN A 143 29.30 13.21 -8.95
C GLN A 143 30.68 13.69 -9.41
N ARG A 144 31.70 13.65 -8.54
CA ARG A 144 33.08 14.03 -8.90
C ARG A 144 33.77 13.00 -9.79
N ASP A 145 33.25 11.78 -9.83
CA ASP A 145 33.83 10.66 -10.56
C ASP A 145 32.71 9.74 -11.06
N ILE A 146 32.62 9.54 -12.37
CA ILE A 146 31.61 8.67 -12.97
C ILE A 146 31.67 7.23 -12.44
N LYS A 147 32.86 6.73 -12.05
CA LYS A 147 33.00 5.41 -11.43
C LYS A 147 32.40 5.39 -10.03
N GLN A 148 32.61 6.44 -9.25
CA GLN A 148 31.96 6.59 -7.95
C GLN A 148 30.46 6.65 -8.15
N LEU A 149 29.96 7.43 -9.11
CA LEU A 149 28.54 7.52 -9.44
C LEU A 149 27.94 6.15 -9.79
N CYS A 150 28.66 5.36 -10.59
CA CYS A 150 28.27 4.01 -10.98
C CYS A 150 28.27 3.04 -9.79
N GLN A 151 29.31 3.03 -8.96
CA GLN A 151 29.40 2.18 -7.77
C GLN A 151 28.25 2.45 -6.80
N LEU A 152 27.92 3.72 -6.67
CA LEU A 152 26.89 4.24 -5.79
C LEU A 152 25.48 3.92 -6.33
N VAL A 153 25.30 3.79 -7.66
CA VAL A 153 24.13 3.16 -8.29
C VAL A 153 24.10 1.63 -8.07
N GLN A 154 25.23 0.93 -8.27
CA GLN A 154 25.35 -0.53 -8.18
C GLN A 154 25.15 -1.10 -6.78
N THR A 155 25.75 -0.44 -5.78
CA THR A 155 25.76 -0.95 -4.41
C THR A 155 24.45 -0.68 -3.68
N GLU A 156 23.51 0.01 -4.34
CA GLU A 156 22.33 0.60 -3.71
C GLU A 156 22.69 1.31 -2.39
N GLN A 157 23.94 1.77 -2.18
CA GLN A 157 24.37 2.34 -0.88
C GLN A 157 23.67 3.67 -0.57
N TRP A 158 23.07 4.29 -1.57
CA TRP A 158 22.04 5.34 -1.40
C TRP A 158 20.85 4.92 -0.55
N VAL A 159 20.51 3.65 -0.70
CA VAL A 159 19.49 2.88 -0.03
C VAL A 159 20.15 2.06 1.07
N LYS A 160 21.14 2.62 1.81
CA LYS A 160 21.31 2.20 3.21
C LYS A 160 19.98 2.51 3.90
N THR A 161 19.14 1.49 3.86
CA THR A 161 17.77 1.43 4.31
C THR A 161 17.77 1.62 5.82
N ASP A 162 16.88 2.46 6.33
CA ASP A 162 16.47 2.33 7.74
C ASP A 162 15.86 0.94 8.01
N ASP A 163 15.47 0.23 6.95
CA ASP A 163 14.73 -1.04 7.00
C ASP A 163 15.02 -1.92 5.76
N PRO A 164 16.00 -2.84 5.83
CA PRO A 164 16.47 -3.64 4.69
C PRO A 164 15.45 -4.69 4.21
N GLU A 165 14.37 -4.92 4.96
CA GLU A 165 13.35 -5.92 4.64
C GLU A 165 12.22 -5.38 3.73
N ALA A 166 12.22 -4.09 3.41
CA ALA A 166 11.19 -3.49 2.56
C ALA A 166 11.47 -3.71 1.07
N GLU A 167 10.46 -4.23 0.34
CA GLU A 167 10.55 -4.47 -1.11
C GLU A 167 10.79 -3.15 -1.89
N PRO A 168 11.71 -3.16 -2.88
CA PRO A 168 11.96 -2.03 -3.78
C PRO A 168 10.71 -1.72 -4.63
N ASN A 169 10.46 -0.45 -4.94
CA ASN A 169 9.30 -0.07 -5.77
C ASN A 169 9.59 -0.22 -7.28
N GLU A 170 8.56 -0.32 -8.13
CA GLU A 170 8.69 -0.54 -9.58
C GLU A 170 9.58 0.50 -10.30
N GLU A 171 9.63 1.74 -9.79
CA GLU A 171 10.53 2.80 -10.29
C GLU A 171 12.03 2.46 -10.18
N GLU A 172 12.40 1.45 -9.39
CA GLU A 172 13.77 0.96 -9.24
C GLU A 172 14.17 -0.07 -10.30
N ALA A 173 13.25 -0.53 -11.16
CA ALA A 173 13.54 -1.45 -12.26
C ALA A 173 14.54 -0.86 -13.28
N ASP A 174 14.40 0.42 -13.60
CA ASP A 174 15.34 1.16 -14.46
C ASP A 174 16.74 1.26 -13.85
N GLY A 175 16.80 1.39 -12.51
CA GLY A 175 18.04 1.36 -11.75
C GLY A 175 18.68 -0.03 -11.76
N LYS A 176 17.88 -1.09 -11.71
CA LYS A 176 18.35 -2.49 -11.78
C LYS A 176 19.00 -2.81 -13.13
N ILE A 177 18.40 -2.38 -14.25
CA ILE A 177 19.01 -2.59 -15.58
C ILE A 177 20.35 -1.87 -15.67
N LEU A 178 20.41 -0.60 -15.24
CA LEU A 178 21.65 0.16 -15.21
C LEU A 178 22.69 -0.48 -14.30
N ALA A 179 22.31 -0.93 -13.10
CA ALA A 179 23.18 -1.62 -12.16
C ALA A 179 23.74 -2.92 -12.76
N GLU A 180 22.92 -3.72 -13.44
CA GLU A 180 23.35 -4.94 -14.12
C GLU A 180 24.30 -4.67 -15.29
N ILE A 181 24.04 -3.62 -16.09
CA ILE A 181 24.98 -3.18 -17.14
C ILE A 181 26.33 -2.83 -16.52
N LEU A 182 26.33 -1.96 -15.50
CA LEU A 182 27.55 -1.48 -14.87
C LEU A 182 28.31 -2.62 -14.17
N LYS A 183 27.59 -3.59 -13.59
CA LYS A 183 28.17 -4.76 -12.91
C LYS A 183 28.96 -5.65 -13.89
N HIS A 184 28.50 -5.75 -15.13
CA HIS A 184 29.17 -6.52 -16.18
C HIS A 184 30.17 -5.69 -17.00
N ASP A 185 30.14 -4.36 -16.91
CA ASP A 185 31.10 -3.46 -17.56
C ASP A 185 32.42 -3.35 -16.75
N ILE A 186 33.10 -4.48 -16.57
CA ILE A 186 34.31 -4.61 -15.75
C ILE A 186 35.44 -3.67 -16.22
N HIS A 187 35.48 -3.37 -17.52
CA HIS A 187 36.50 -2.52 -18.13
C HIS A 187 36.09 -1.04 -18.28
N GLY A 188 34.85 -0.69 -17.91
CA GLY A 188 34.32 0.68 -18.00
C GLY A 188 34.12 1.17 -19.45
N GLN A 189 33.92 0.26 -20.40
CA GLN A 189 33.77 0.58 -21.82
C GLN A 189 32.42 1.23 -22.14
N LEU A 190 31.40 0.96 -21.31
CA LEU A 190 30.05 1.48 -21.49
C LEU A 190 29.81 2.78 -20.73
N LEU A 191 30.79 3.27 -19.95
CA LEU A 191 30.64 4.51 -19.16
C LEU A 191 30.36 5.75 -20.03
N GLU A 192 30.87 5.77 -21.25
CA GLU A 192 30.63 6.85 -22.22
C GLU A 192 29.48 6.54 -23.19
N HIS A 193 28.87 5.35 -23.10
CA HIS A 193 27.79 4.97 -23.98
C HIS A 193 26.58 5.88 -23.74
N PRO A 194 25.97 6.50 -24.78
CA PRO A 194 24.94 7.53 -24.61
C PRO A 194 23.74 7.07 -23.75
N TYR A 195 23.36 5.79 -23.86
CA TYR A 195 22.31 5.21 -23.01
C TYR A 195 22.69 5.22 -21.51
N VAL A 196 23.92 4.84 -21.18
CA VAL A 196 24.41 4.76 -19.79
C VAL A 196 24.51 6.16 -19.20
N VAL A 197 25.13 7.10 -19.93
CA VAL A 197 25.22 8.51 -19.54
C VAL A 197 23.83 9.08 -19.25
N ARG A 198 22.89 8.94 -20.18
CA ARG A 198 21.52 9.45 -20.01
C ARG A 198 20.82 8.84 -18.80
N LYS A 199 20.93 7.52 -18.60
CA LYS A 199 20.28 6.84 -17.47
C LYS A 199 20.89 7.27 -16.13
N ILE A 200 22.20 7.52 -16.08
CA ILE A 200 22.88 8.07 -14.91
C ILE A 200 22.40 9.50 -14.63
N GLU A 201 22.35 10.38 -15.64
CA GLU A 201 21.84 11.75 -15.50
C GLU A 201 20.40 11.78 -14.99
N ASP A 202 19.53 10.94 -15.58
CA ASP A 202 18.14 10.79 -15.15
C ASP A 202 18.01 10.28 -13.72
N LEU A 203 18.90 9.39 -13.30
CA LEU A 203 18.96 8.92 -11.91
C LEU A 203 19.36 10.07 -10.98
N VAL A 204 20.45 10.77 -11.26
CA VAL A 204 20.93 11.92 -10.46
C VAL A 204 19.86 12.99 -10.33
N ARG A 205 19.24 13.39 -11.45
CA ARG A 205 18.15 14.36 -11.48
C ARG A 205 16.97 13.93 -10.60
N ARG A 206 16.53 12.67 -10.71
CA ARG A 206 15.45 12.12 -9.87
C ARG A 206 15.82 12.10 -8.39
N ARG A 207 17.08 11.87 -8.04
CA ARG A 207 17.55 11.92 -6.65
C ARG A 207 17.51 13.34 -6.10
N TRP A 208 18.02 14.33 -6.84
CA TRP A 208 17.92 15.73 -6.45
C TRP A 208 16.46 16.16 -6.26
N LEU A 209 15.58 15.76 -7.19
CA LEU A 209 14.15 16.02 -7.06
C LEU A 209 13.57 15.38 -5.78
N THR A 210 13.90 14.12 -5.51
CA THR A 210 13.47 13.43 -4.28
C THR A 210 13.94 14.16 -3.03
N LEU A 211 15.21 14.57 -2.96
CA LEU A 211 15.75 15.32 -1.83
C LEU A 211 15.03 16.66 -1.66
N ALA A 212 14.78 17.38 -2.76
CA ALA A 212 14.09 18.67 -2.72
C ALA A 212 12.62 18.57 -2.29
N THR A 213 11.91 17.50 -2.68
CA THR A 213 10.47 17.37 -2.40
C THR A 213 10.16 16.58 -1.13
N SER A 214 10.97 15.57 -0.80
CA SER A 214 10.69 14.61 0.27
C SER A 214 11.70 14.63 1.41
N GLY A 215 12.80 15.38 1.26
CA GLY A 215 13.92 15.33 2.20
C GLY A 215 14.64 13.98 2.24
N GLY A 216 14.35 13.09 1.29
CA GLY A 216 14.90 11.73 1.28
C GLY A 216 14.41 10.84 2.42
N ILE A 217 13.34 11.22 3.12
CA ILE A 217 12.74 10.40 4.19
C ILE A 217 11.77 9.38 3.56
N ASN A 218 11.86 8.13 3.99
CA ASN A 218 10.98 7.05 3.56
C ASN A 218 10.15 6.53 4.72
N PHE A 219 8.91 6.17 4.44
CA PHE A 219 7.99 5.49 5.34
C PHE A 219 7.88 4.02 4.91
N SER A 220 7.57 3.15 5.87
CA SER A 220 7.14 1.78 5.58
C SER A 220 5.64 1.80 5.35
N SER A 221 5.14 1.05 4.38
CA SER A 221 3.71 0.96 4.10
C SER A 221 3.22 -0.47 4.00
N PHE A 222 2.02 -0.69 4.52
CA PHE A 222 1.40 -1.99 4.68
C PHE A 222 -0.06 -1.94 4.22
N MET A 223 -0.57 -3.04 3.66
CA MET A 223 -1.96 -3.15 3.25
C MET A 223 -2.87 -3.17 4.48
N ALA A 224 -3.88 -2.32 4.50
CA ALA A 224 -4.83 -2.26 5.61
C ALA A 224 -5.72 -3.50 5.63
N GLN A 225 -5.94 -4.07 6.82
CA GLN A 225 -6.84 -5.19 7.08
C GLN A 225 -7.68 -4.90 8.33
N PRO A 226 -8.94 -5.34 8.39
CA PRO A 226 -9.83 -5.01 9.51
C PRO A 226 -9.51 -5.85 10.75
N CYS A 227 -9.51 -5.19 11.92
CA CYS A 227 -9.46 -5.83 13.24
C CYS A 227 -10.27 -4.96 14.25
N PRO A 228 -11.57 -5.26 14.43
CA PRO A 228 -12.46 -4.48 15.28
C PRO A 228 -12.06 -4.43 16.76
N GLU A 229 -11.20 -5.35 17.21
CA GLU A 229 -10.74 -5.45 18.59
C GLU A 229 -9.71 -4.36 18.97
N LEU A 230 -9.12 -3.68 17.98
CA LEU A 230 -8.19 -2.57 18.23
C LEU A 230 -8.94 -1.31 18.68
N GLY A 231 -8.32 -0.57 19.60
CA GLY A 231 -8.83 0.70 20.10
C GLY A 231 -8.61 1.88 19.14
N GLU A 232 -8.96 3.07 19.63
CA GLU A 232 -8.70 4.33 18.93
C GLU A 232 -7.20 4.57 18.76
N LEU A 233 -6.78 4.85 17.52
CA LEU A 233 -5.38 5.06 17.13
C LEU A 233 -4.43 3.91 17.52
N GLU A 234 -4.99 2.71 17.65
CA GLU A 234 -4.23 1.48 17.77
C GLU A 234 -4.16 0.77 16.41
N MET A 235 -3.01 0.19 16.14
CA MET A 235 -2.79 -0.67 14.97
C MET A 235 -1.98 -1.90 15.37
N SER A 236 -2.01 -2.94 14.55
CA SER A 236 -1.12 -4.09 14.67
C SER A 236 -0.41 -4.34 13.35
N ILE A 237 0.90 -4.15 13.36
CA ILE A 237 1.83 -4.45 12.27
C ILE A 237 2.83 -5.45 12.84
N PRO A 238 2.63 -6.76 12.63
CA PRO A 238 3.45 -7.81 13.24
C PRO A 238 4.94 -7.71 12.89
N GLU A 239 5.26 -7.17 11.71
CA GLU A 239 6.63 -6.99 11.21
C GLU A 239 7.35 -5.75 11.76
N MET A 240 6.65 -4.89 12.51
CA MET A 240 7.23 -3.69 13.10
C MET A 240 7.29 -3.83 14.63
N PRO A 241 8.30 -3.28 15.30
CA PRO A 241 8.33 -3.25 16.76
C PRO A 241 7.09 -2.59 17.35
N GLU A 242 6.65 -3.04 18.52
CA GLU A 242 5.64 -2.32 19.30
C GLU A 242 6.14 -0.91 19.65
N GLY A 243 5.20 0.03 19.77
CA GLY A 243 5.52 1.43 20.10
C GLY A 243 4.77 2.42 19.23
N GLU A 244 5.18 3.68 19.30
CA GLU A 244 4.49 4.78 18.63
C GLU A 244 5.08 5.12 17.25
N TYR A 245 4.19 5.43 16.33
CA TYR A 245 4.52 5.76 14.95
C TYR A 245 3.73 6.98 14.48
N VAL A 246 4.39 7.85 13.71
CA VAL A 246 3.68 8.79 12.84
C VAL A 246 3.06 7.97 11.71
N GLY A 247 1.73 8.00 11.62
CA GLY A 247 0.94 7.22 10.68
C GLY A 247 0.01 8.09 9.85
N PHE A 248 -0.10 7.78 8.56
CA PHE A 248 -1.03 8.44 7.64
C PHE A 248 -1.34 7.57 6.42
N ARG A 249 -2.32 8.01 5.62
CA ARG A 249 -2.66 7.40 4.33
C ARG A 249 -2.72 8.49 3.25
N TYR A 250 -2.29 8.15 2.03
CA TYR A 250 -2.39 9.05 0.88
C TYR A 250 -3.78 8.99 0.22
N PRO A 251 -4.26 10.10 -0.38
CA PRO A 251 -3.70 11.45 -0.29
C PRO A 251 -3.92 12.07 1.10
N ILE A 252 -3.00 12.92 1.54
CA ILE A 252 -3.14 13.70 2.78
C ILE A 252 -4.00 14.93 2.46
N ARG A 253 -5.19 14.99 3.06
CA ARG A 253 -6.21 16.02 2.81
C ARG A 253 -6.03 17.21 3.72
N ASP A 254 -5.69 16.94 4.98
CA ASP A 254 -5.44 17.95 6.00
C ASP A 254 -4.31 17.49 6.94
N ARG A 255 -3.83 18.40 7.80
CA ARG A 255 -2.77 18.11 8.77
C ARG A 255 -3.13 16.99 9.75
N ASN A 256 -4.41 16.85 10.08
CA ASN A 256 -4.94 15.86 11.01
C ASN A 256 -5.01 14.45 10.40
N ASP A 257 -4.81 14.28 9.09
CA ASP A 257 -4.62 12.94 8.52
C ASP A 257 -3.29 12.31 8.97
N LEU A 258 -2.37 13.09 9.54
CA LEU A 258 -1.16 12.60 10.22
C LEU A 258 -1.41 12.48 11.72
N GLN A 259 -1.30 11.27 12.24
CA GLN A 259 -1.57 11.00 13.66
C GLN A 259 -0.47 10.15 14.28
N ILE A 260 -0.45 10.11 15.61
CA ILE A 260 0.35 9.14 16.36
C ILE A 260 -0.47 7.88 16.56
N TRP A 261 0.03 6.78 16.02
CA TRP A 261 -0.57 5.45 16.14
C TRP A 261 0.29 4.58 17.05
N THR A 262 -0.36 3.80 17.91
CA THR A 262 0.32 2.82 18.76
C THR A 262 0.27 1.45 18.09
N ASN A 263 1.42 0.93 17.71
CA ASN A 263 1.56 -0.45 17.25
C ASN A 263 1.57 -1.41 18.43
N LYS A 264 0.65 -2.37 18.44
CA LYS A 264 0.55 -3.47 19.41
C LYS A 264 0.51 -4.80 18.69
N HIS A 265 1.16 -5.81 19.21
CA HIS A 265 1.13 -7.14 18.63
C HIS A 265 -0.08 -7.92 19.13
N ILE A 266 -0.94 -8.34 18.21
CA ILE A 266 -2.10 -9.19 18.53
C ILE A 266 -1.80 -10.62 18.13
N LYS A 267 -1.98 -11.54 19.09
CA LYS A 267 -1.78 -12.98 18.85
C LYS A 267 -2.71 -13.48 17.73
N GLY A 268 -2.13 -14.13 16.73
CA GLY A 268 -2.86 -14.70 15.60
C GLY A 268 -2.99 -13.77 14.39
N LEU A 269 -2.59 -12.51 14.52
CA LEU A 269 -2.37 -11.60 13.38
C LEU A 269 -0.89 -11.71 13.00
N ASN A 270 -0.59 -12.46 11.95
CA ASN A 270 0.79 -12.77 11.53
C ASN A 270 0.96 -12.77 10.01
N GLN A 271 0.00 -12.18 9.30
CA GLN A 271 0.00 -12.07 7.87
C GLN A 271 1.05 -11.04 7.42
N GLN A 272 1.77 -11.41 6.36
CA GLN A 272 2.85 -10.57 5.86
C GLN A 272 2.30 -9.35 5.11
N GLY A 273 3.00 -8.22 5.24
CA GLY A 273 2.73 -6.98 4.56
C GLY A 273 1.45 -6.27 4.98
N THR A 274 0.91 -6.61 6.16
CA THR A 274 -0.38 -6.11 6.63
C THR A 274 -0.26 -5.18 7.82
N MET A 275 -1.19 -4.23 7.88
CA MET A 275 -1.48 -3.41 9.04
C MET A 275 -2.95 -3.65 9.40
N TYR A 276 -3.18 -4.11 10.61
CA TYR A 276 -4.49 -4.32 11.17
C TYR A 276 -4.95 -3.08 11.92
N VAL A 277 -6.21 -2.71 11.74
CA VAL A 277 -6.80 -1.53 12.38
C VAL A 277 -8.29 -1.69 12.55
N ASN A 278 -8.85 -1.01 13.54
CA ASN A 278 -10.28 -0.91 13.70
C ASN A 278 -10.91 -0.24 12.45
N PRO A 279 -11.89 -0.88 11.78
CA PRO A 279 -12.54 -0.35 10.58
C PRO A 279 -13.15 1.04 10.72
N ASP A 280 -13.80 1.31 11.84
CA ASP A 280 -14.48 2.58 12.07
C ASP A 280 -13.44 3.69 12.31
N ILE A 281 -12.38 3.39 13.07
CA ILE A 281 -11.24 4.32 13.29
C ILE A 281 -10.49 4.59 11.98
N ALA A 282 -10.23 3.56 11.17
CA ALA A 282 -9.56 3.69 9.87
C ALA A 282 -10.33 4.59 8.90
N ARG A 283 -11.66 4.43 8.86
CA ARG A 283 -12.54 5.29 8.07
C ARG A 283 -12.51 6.73 8.57
N ASP A 284 -12.67 6.91 9.87
CA ASP A 284 -12.85 8.22 10.49
C ASP A 284 -11.57 9.07 10.46
N TYR A 285 -10.42 8.46 10.75
CA TYR A 285 -9.14 9.17 10.81
C TYR A 285 -8.41 9.23 9.48
N CYS A 286 -8.67 8.31 8.54
CA CYS A 286 -7.85 8.19 7.34
C CYS A 286 -8.67 8.06 6.05
N GLY A 287 -10.01 8.09 6.12
CA GLY A 287 -10.87 7.83 4.95
C GLY A 287 -10.65 6.44 4.36
N MET A 288 -10.08 5.51 5.13
CA MET A 288 -9.58 4.24 4.63
C MET A 288 -10.71 3.20 4.54
N ASP A 289 -10.64 2.35 3.51
CA ASP A 289 -11.34 1.06 3.48
C ASP A 289 -10.33 -0.06 3.22
N PHE A 290 -10.81 -1.25 2.89
CA PHE A 290 -9.99 -2.45 2.77
C PHE A 290 -9.98 -3.00 1.35
N ASP A 291 -10.11 -2.12 0.34
CA ASP A 291 -10.11 -2.53 -1.07
C ASP A 291 -8.73 -2.69 -1.73
N GLY A 292 -7.67 -2.50 -0.93
CA GLY A 292 -6.26 -2.51 -1.33
C GLY A 292 -5.46 -1.32 -0.80
N ASP A 293 -6.13 -0.45 -0.06
CA ASP A 293 -5.54 0.69 0.64
C ASP A 293 -4.33 0.32 1.48
N THR A 294 -3.33 1.20 1.48
CA THR A 294 -2.12 1.04 2.29
C THR A 294 -1.93 2.21 3.25
N PHE A 295 -1.30 1.92 4.38
CA PHE A 295 -1.04 2.87 5.46
C PHE A 295 0.46 3.05 5.63
N CYS A 296 0.91 4.29 5.75
CA CYS A 296 2.32 4.66 5.86
C CYS A 296 2.66 4.91 7.33
N VAL A 297 3.78 4.36 7.80
CA VAL A 297 4.26 4.52 9.19
C VAL A 297 5.76 4.85 9.25
N LYS A 298 6.13 5.67 10.24
CA LYS A 298 7.53 5.94 10.62
C LYS A 298 7.60 6.10 12.14
N SER A 299 8.58 5.47 12.78
CA SER A 299 8.74 5.54 14.24
C SER A 299 8.89 7.00 14.69
N VAL A 300 8.20 7.37 15.78
CA VAL A 300 8.32 8.72 16.38
C VAL A 300 9.75 9.04 16.82
N HIS A 301 10.58 8.04 17.13
CA HIS A 301 11.98 8.25 17.49
C HIS A 301 12.82 8.78 16.32
N LYS A 302 12.36 8.57 15.07
CA LYS A 302 13.01 9.08 13.87
C LYS A 302 12.48 10.47 13.48
N LEU A 303 11.35 10.89 14.03
CA LEU A 303 10.68 12.16 13.73
C LEU A 303 10.15 12.81 15.04
N PRO A 304 11.03 13.10 16.03
CA PRO A 304 10.60 13.52 17.37
C PRO A 304 9.90 14.89 17.41
N GLU A 305 10.37 15.90 16.65
CA GLU A 305 9.76 17.23 16.65
C GLU A 305 8.44 17.24 15.88
N ILE A 306 8.35 16.49 14.78
CA ILE A 306 7.11 16.25 14.06
C ILE A 306 6.09 15.55 14.97
N ALA A 307 6.50 14.49 15.68
CA ALA A 307 5.61 13.78 16.58
C ALA A 307 5.09 14.68 17.72
N LYS A 308 5.95 15.56 18.25
CA LYS A 308 5.58 16.56 19.25
C LYS A 308 4.55 17.56 18.70
N GLU A 309 4.71 18.04 17.46
CA GLU A 309 3.73 18.91 16.83
C GLU A 309 2.37 18.24 16.60
N ILE A 310 2.36 16.97 16.18
CA ILE A 310 1.12 16.18 16.05
C ILE A 310 0.41 16.10 17.41
N ARG A 311 1.15 15.78 18.48
CA ARG A 311 0.57 15.71 19.84
C ARG A 311 -0.02 17.03 20.31
N GLN A 312 0.59 18.16 19.95
CA GLN A 312 0.08 19.50 20.29
C GLN A 312 -1.23 19.84 19.57
N HIS A 313 -1.48 19.24 18.41
CA HIS A 313 -2.64 19.53 17.57
C HIS A 313 -3.45 18.29 17.26
N HIS A 314 -3.55 17.39 18.26
CA HIS A 314 -4.24 16.13 18.12
C HIS A 314 -5.74 16.34 18.00
N ILE A 315 -6.20 16.53 16.76
CA ILE A 315 -7.60 16.76 16.41
C ILE A 315 -8.00 15.65 15.43
N LYS A 316 -9.17 15.07 15.62
CA LYS A 316 -9.76 14.12 14.67
C LYS A 316 -10.08 14.84 13.35
N PRO A 317 -9.73 14.28 12.17
CA PRO A 317 -10.10 14.86 10.89
C PRO A 317 -11.61 15.12 10.78
N THR A 318 -11.97 16.21 10.12
CA THR A 318 -13.38 16.59 9.90
C THR A 318 -13.88 16.18 8.52
N THR A 319 -12.98 15.77 7.61
CA THR A 319 -13.33 15.29 6.28
C THR A 319 -14.00 13.93 6.32
N TYR A 320 -15.26 13.88 5.88
CA TYR A 320 -16.09 12.69 5.83
C TYR A 320 -15.94 11.92 4.51
N LYS A 321 -15.95 10.59 4.59
CA LYS A 321 -16.05 9.69 3.44
C LYS A 321 -17.53 9.36 3.19
N PRO A 322 -18.11 9.74 2.04
CA PRO A 322 -19.52 9.47 1.75
C PRO A 322 -19.80 7.97 1.61
N ASP A 323 -21.02 7.58 1.98
CA ASP A 323 -21.49 6.21 1.84
C ASP A 323 -21.60 5.78 0.36
N LYS A 324 -21.29 4.51 0.11
CA LYS A 324 -21.33 3.91 -1.24
C LYS A 324 -22.78 3.61 -1.64
N VAL A 325 -23.38 4.48 -2.44
CA VAL A 325 -24.77 4.33 -2.93
C VAL A 325 -24.83 3.38 -4.15
N PRO A 326 -25.78 2.42 -4.19
CA PRO A 326 -26.01 1.60 -5.38
C PRO A 326 -26.43 2.45 -6.58
N VAL A 327 -25.81 2.20 -7.73
CA VAL A 327 -26.19 2.90 -8.96
C VAL A 327 -27.38 2.18 -9.59
N GLN A 328 -28.46 2.93 -9.86
CA GLN A 328 -29.67 2.40 -10.51
C GLN A 328 -29.43 2.19 -12.00
N GLY A 329 -29.96 1.13 -12.60
CA GLY A 329 -29.88 0.84 -14.05
C GLY A 329 -28.85 -0.25 -14.41
N THR A 330 -28.78 -0.58 -15.69
CA THR A 330 -27.86 -1.61 -16.22
C THR A 330 -26.41 -1.11 -16.25
N LEU A 331 -25.43 -2.03 -16.29
CA LEU A 331 -24.00 -1.67 -16.43
C LEU A 331 -23.74 -0.75 -17.64
N ALA A 332 -24.45 -0.95 -18.75
CA ALA A 332 -24.34 -0.10 -19.93
C ALA A 332 -24.89 1.32 -19.69
N GLU A 333 -26.06 1.43 -19.04
CA GLU A 333 -26.66 2.72 -18.67
C GLU A 333 -25.81 3.49 -17.65
N VAL A 334 -25.18 2.77 -16.71
CA VAL A 334 -24.22 3.34 -15.77
C VAL A 334 -22.99 3.86 -16.52
N ALA A 335 -22.40 3.06 -17.41
CA ALA A 335 -21.24 3.47 -18.18
C ALA A 335 -21.52 4.70 -19.05
N PHE A 336 -22.71 4.78 -19.66
CA PHE A 336 -23.12 5.94 -20.44
C PHE A 336 -23.20 7.21 -19.58
N ARG A 337 -23.89 7.17 -18.43
CA ARG A 337 -23.96 8.30 -17.48
C ARG A 337 -22.60 8.70 -16.90
N SER A 338 -21.68 7.75 -16.69
CA SER A 338 -20.31 8.06 -16.25
C SER A 338 -19.53 8.88 -17.26
N THR A 339 -19.79 8.74 -18.57
CA THR A 339 -19.15 9.59 -19.59
C THR A 339 -19.57 11.05 -19.50
N GLU A 340 -20.71 11.33 -18.85
CA GLU A 340 -21.21 12.68 -18.58
C GLU A 340 -20.82 13.20 -17.18
N ASN A 341 -19.94 12.49 -16.45
CA ASN A 341 -19.51 12.82 -15.08
C ASN A 341 -20.67 12.89 -14.06
N GLN A 342 -21.80 12.24 -14.34
CA GLN A 342 -23.00 12.27 -13.48
C GLN A 342 -22.99 11.25 -12.32
N ILE A 343 -21.86 10.56 -12.12
CA ILE A 343 -21.70 9.55 -11.07
C ILE A 343 -20.41 9.87 -10.32
N GLY A 344 -20.54 10.56 -9.19
CA GLY A 344 -19.45 10.93 -8.28
C GLY A 344 -19.38 10.00 -7.08
#